data_AF-A0A378YDE3-F1
#
_entry.id   AF-A0A378YDE3-F1
#
_cell.length_a   1.000
_cell.length_b   1.000
_cell.length_c   1.000
_cell.angle_alpha   90.00
_cell.angle_beta   90.00
_cell.angle_gamma   90.00
#
_symmetry.space_group_name_H-M   'P 1'
#
loop_
_entity.id
_entity.type
_entity.pdbx_description
1 polymer ?
#
loop_
_entity_poly.entity_id
_entity_poly.type
_entity_poly.pdbx_seq_one_letter_code
_entity_poly.pdbx_strand_id
1 'polypeptide(L)'
;MSLAVSGRAIALADDTGFVKPYLNEMRCALDASSTATPPELTLSGHGALPCVFPYTDFATAAIANATLAVAGLSAGPAADFGLDGASSLPAVNVDRRLASFWFQTSLRAQGWTSPPIWDPIAGDYRTSDGWIRLHTNAPHHRAAALKVLGVPAEREAVTRKVASWQADALETAVIVEGGCAAAMRSMTQWDAHPQGMAVAGEPLLHWETFDAGVQARGRDWQPMRERPLSGIRVLDLTRILAGPTATRFLAGFGAQVLRIDPPGWDEPGTVPEVVLGKRCARLDLKHDDGRTVLEALLREADVLVHGYRPDALERLGLGKARRRELNPGLIDVSLDAYGWNGPWQARRGFDSLVQMSAGIADAGMHAGGTGRPVPLPGQGIDYATGYLMAAAAIHALKRRQTQRQGATVRASLARTARLLVAHRTPPAAPSPLAPETAHDLSARIEDTSWGPVRRVATPMSIEGTSVDWALPALALGTATPRWA
;
A
#
# COMPACT_ATOMS: atom_id res chain seq x y z
N MET A 1 -6.81 23.88 -15.39
CA MET A 1 -5.55 24.65 -15.51
C MET A 1 -4.41 23.71 -15.15
N SER A 2 -3.59 23.37 -16.14
CA SER A 2 -2.46 22.44 -16.04
C SER A 2 -1.37 23.04 -15.13
N LEU A 3 -1.02 22.36 -14.05
CA LEU A 3 0.06 22.75 -13.14
C LEU A 3 1.40 22.22 -13.66
N ALA A 4 2.40 23.10 -13.59
CA ALA A 4 3.73 23.00 -14.17
C ALA A 4 4.46 21.66 -13.89
N VAL A 5 4.65 20.88 -14.95
CA VAL A 5 5.63 19.80 -15.01
C VAL A 5 7.01 20.44 -15.22
N SER A 6 7.86 20.48 -14.19
CA SER A 6 9.13 21.23 -14.21
C SER A 6 10.28 20.51 -14.94
N GLY A 7 9.99 19.65 -15.91
CA GLY A 7 10.99 18.94 -16.70
C GLY A 7 10.42 18.43 -18.02
N ARG A 8 11.26 18.29 -19.04
CA ARG A 8 10.86 17.70 -20.33
C ARG A 8 10.41 16.26 -20.08
N ALA A 9 9.14 15.97 -20.32
CA ALA A 9 8.63 14.61 -20.24
C ALA A 9 9.25 13.74 -21.35
N ILE A 10 9.55 12.48 -21.03
CA ILE A 10 10.03 11.46 -21.97
C ILE A 10 9.00 10.36 -22.12
N ALA A 11 8.94 9.68 -23.26
CA ALA A 11 8.12 8.49 -23.38
C ALA A 11 8.72 7.36 -22.52
N LEU A 12 7.88 6.47 -21.96
CA LEU A 12 8.38 5.29 -21.24
C LEU A 12 9.29 4.42 -22.13
N ALA A 13 9.06 4.40 -23.44
CA ALA A 13 9.92 3.68 -24.39
C ALA A 13 11.36 4.20 -24.42
N ASP A 14 11.56 5.47 -24.08
CA ASP A 14 12.86 6.15 -24.03
C ASP A 14 13.50 6.09 -22.63
N ASP A 15 12.80 5.57 -21.62
CA ASP A 15 13.35 5.38 -20.28
C ASP A 15 14.35 4.22 -20.28
N THR A 16 15.58 4.51 -19.84
CA THR A 16 16.65 3.53 -19.68
C THR A 16 16.78 3.01 -18.24
N GLY A 17 15.91 3.49 -17.34
CA GLY A 17 15.84 3.08 -15.95
C GLY A 17 15.03 1.80 -15.73
N PHE A 18 14.59 1.61 -14.49
CA PHE A 18 13.88 0.42 -14.05
C PHE A 18 12.36 0.61 -13.98
N VAL A 19 11.83 1.76 -14.41
CA VAL A 19 10.37 2.02 -14.39
C VAL A 19 9.66 1.00 -15.27
N LYS A 20 10.15 0.81 -16.50
CA LYS A 20 9.57 -0.13 -17.46
C LYS A 20 9.62 -1.60 -16.98
N PRO A 21 10.77 -2.16 -16.52
CA PRO A 21 10.81 -3.50 -15.94
C PRO A 21 9.81 -3.73 -14.79
N TYR A 22 9.78 -2.84 -13.80
CA TYR A 22 8.83 -2.97 -12.69
C TYR A 22 7.38 -2.88 -13.14
N LEU A 23 7.07 -1.92 -14.03
CA LEU A 23 5.73 -1.73 -14.54
C LEU A 23 5.24 -2.96 -15.29
N ASN A 24 6.11 -3.60 -16.10
CA ASN A 24 5.74 -4.82 -16.82
C ASN A 24 5.37 -5.95 -15.86
N GLU A 25 6.17 -6.21 -14.83
CA GLU A 25 5.86 -7.23 -13.81
C GLU A 25 4.54 -6.95 -13.09
N MET A 26 4.30 -5.69 -12.70
CA MET A 26 3.05 -5.29 -12.06
C MET A 26 1.84 -5.47 -12.98
N ARG A 27 1.97 -5.13 -14.26
CA ARG A 27 0.89 -5.28 -15.26
C ARG A 27 0.61 -6.74 -15.59
N CYS A 28 1.63 -7.56 -15.76
CA CYS A 28 1.49 -9.00 -15.97
C CYS A 28 0.76 -9.67 -14.80
N ALA A 29 0.95 -9.17 -13.56
CA ALA A 29 0.24 -9.66 -12.39
C ALA A 29 -1.26 -9.29 -12.35
N LEU A 30 -1.69 -8.26 -13.10
CA LEU A 30 -3.10 -7.88 -13.24
C LEU A 30 -3.79 -8.63 -14.38
N ASP A 31 -3.07 -8.77 -15.49
CA ASP A 31 -3.49 -9.52 -16.67
C ASP A 31 -2.26 -10.09 -17.38
N ALA A 32 -2.16 -11.42 -17.44
CA ALA A 32 -1.04 -12.11 -18.08
C ALA A 32 -0.95 -11.84 -19.59
N SER A 33 -2.03 -11.36 -20.23
CA SER A 33 -2.04 -10.97 -21.64
C SER A 33 -1.40 -9.58 -21.89
N SER A 34 -1.22 -8.77 -20.84
CA SER A 34 -0.67 -7.40 -20.94
C SER A 34 0.86 -7.40 -21.10
N THR A 35 1.34 -7.70 -22.30
CA THR A 35 2.79 -7.73 -22.61
C THR A 35 3.31 -6.47 -23.31
N ALA A 36 2.42 -5.61 -23.84
CA ALA A 36 2.80 -4.42 -24.57
C ALA A 36 3.12 -3.23 -23.64
N THR A 37 4.22 -2.52 -23.95
CA THR A 37 4.54 -1.24 -23.31
C THR A 37 3.48 -0.20 -23.70
N PRO A 38 2.85 0.51 -22.75
CA PRO A 38 1.85 1.52 -23.07
C PRO A 38 2.49 2.68 -23.85
N PRO A 39 2.08 2.96 -25.10
CA PRO A 39 2.70 4.02 -25.91
C PRO A 39 2.43 5.43 -25.37
N GLU A 40 1.34 5.60 -24.61
CA GLU A 40 0.85 6.90 -24.12
C GLU A 40 1.33 7.25 -22.70
N LEU A 41 2.21 6.45 -22.10
CA LEU A 41 2.82 6.78 -20.80
C LEU A 41 4.08 7.61 -21.01
N THR A 42 4.08 8.79 -20.39
CA THR A 42 5.26 9.64 -20.28
C THR A 42 5.73 9.74 -18.83
N LEU A 43 7.03 9.94 -18.65
CA LEU A 43 7.67 10.17 -17.36
C LEU A 43 8.22 11.59 -17.33
N SER A 44 7.94 12.30 -16.23
CA SER A 44 8.51 13.63 -15.99
C SER A 44 9.31 13.66 -14.68
N GLY A 45 9.98 14.77 -14.42
CA GLY A 45 10.91 14.88 -13.29
C GLY A 45 12.18 14.04 -13.48
N HIS A 46 13.19 14.31 -12.65
CA HIS A 46 14.47 13.64 -12.73
C HIS A 46 15.09 13.42 -11.35
N GLY A 47 16.07 12.51 -11.31
CA GLY A 47 16.81 12.13 -10.13
C GLY A 47 16.18 10.97 -9.37
N ALA A 48 16.86 10.50 -8.33
CA ALA A 48 16.42 9.40 -7.51
C ALA A 48 16.82 9.56 -6.03
N LEU A 49 16.05 8.92 -5.15
CA LEU A 49 16.43 8.76 -3.75
C LEU A 49 17.62 7.80 -3.64
N PRO A 50 18.58 8.07 -2.74
CA PRO A 50 19.73 7.19 -2.54
C PRO A 50 19.25 5.85 -1.97
N CYS A 51 19.40 4.78 -2.74
CA CYS A 51 19.02 3.44 -2.35
C CYS A 51 19.81 2.41 -3.18
N VAL A 52 20.16 1.27 -2.57
CA VAL A 52 20.81 0.14 -3.26
C VAL A 52 19.88 -0.51 -4.30
N PHE A 53 18.57 -0.32 -4.16
CA PHE A 53 17.56 -0.69 -5.15
C PHE A 53 17.04 0.56 -5.88
N PRO A 54 16.56 0.44 -7.13
CA PRO A 54 15.97 1.55 -7.88
C PRO A 54 14.61 2.01 -7.30
N TYR A 55 14.64 2.61 -6.10
CA TYR A 55 13.46 2.91 -5.28
C TYR A 55 12.54 3.95 -5.93
N THR A 56 13.10 5.01 -6.51
CA THR A 56 12.32 6.02 -7.25
C THR A 56 11.65 5.43 -8.48
N ASP A 57 12.33 4.52 -9.19
CA ASP A 57 11.76 3.88 -10.37
C ASP A 57 10.63 2.92 -9.99
N PHE A 58 10.82 2.19 -8.89
CA PHE A 58 9.81 1.32 -8.30
C PHE A 58 8.57 2.12 -7.86
N ALA A 59 8.76 3.26 -7.21
CA ALA A 59 7.69 4.17 -6.82
C ALA A 59 6.90 4.70 -8.03
N THR A 60 7.63 5.14 -9.04
CA THR A 60 7.07 5.64 -10.30
C THR A 60 6.26 4.55 -11.02
N ALA A 61 6.80 3.34 -11.12
CA ALA A 61 6.13 2.20 -11.75
C ALA A 61 4.85 1.80 -11.02
N ALA A 62 4.85 1.77 -9.68
CA ALA A 62 3.67 1.46 -8.90
C ALA A 62 2.53 2.46 -9.13
N ILE A 63 2.85 3.76 -9.11
CA ILE A 63 1.88 4.83 -9.41
C ILE A 63 1.41 4.73 -10.85
N ALA A 64 2.31 4.53 -11.81
CA ALA A 64 1.98 4.38 -13.22
C ALA A 64 1.04 3.19 -13.46
N ASN A 65 1.27 2.05 -12.81
CA ASN A 65 0.43 0.87 -12.90
C ASN A 65 -1.02 1.16 -12.50
N ALA A 66 -1.23 1.79 -11.34
CA ALA A 66 -2.56 2.16 -10.89
C ALA A 66 -3.20 3.26 -11.75
N THR A 67 -2.39 4.21 -12.22
CA THR A 67 -2.86 5.32 -13.07
C THR A 67 -3.32 4.83 -14.44
N LEU A 68 -2.59 3.89 -15.05
CA LEU A 68 -2.97 3.24 -16.30
C LEU A 68 -4.27 2.42 -16.15
N ALA A 69 -4.46 1.76 -15.01
CA ALA A 69 -5.71 1.06 -14.73
C ALA A 69 -6.91 2.01 -14.74
N VAL A 70 -6.77 3.22 -14.18
CA VAL A 70 -7.81 4.25 -14.22
C VAL A 70 -7.99 4.82 -15.63
N ALA A 71 -6.89 5.12 -16.34
CA ALA A 71 -6.95 5.62 -17.71
C ALA A 71 -7.69 4.66 -18.65
N GLY A 72 -7.54 3.35 -18.41
CA GLY A 72 -8.35 2.33 -19.06
C GLY A 72 -9.85 2.53 -18.82
N LEU A 73 -10.29 2.64 -17.57
CA LEU A 73 -11.72 2.85 -17.26
C LEU A 73 -12.31 4.06 -18.02
N SER A 74 -11.53 5.13 -18.18
CA SER A 74 -11.93 6.33 -18.93
C SER A 74 -12.18 6.09 -20.42
N ALA A 75 -11.63 5.01 -21.02
CA ALA A 75 -11.91 4.61 -22.40
C ALA A 75 -13.30 3.95 -22.56
N GLY A 76 -13.90 3.49 -21.46
CA GLY A 76 -15.26 2.97 -21.42
C GLY A 76 -15.45 1.57 -22.04
N PRO A 77 -16.70 1.05 -22.03
CA PRO A 77 -16.98 -0.34 -22.39
C PRO A 77 -16.74 -0.65 -23.87
N ALA A 78 -16.87 0.32 -24.77
CA ALA A 78 -16.63 0.14 -26.21
C ALA A 78 -15.17 -0.22 -26.54
N ALA A 79 -14.25 0.10 -25.63
CA ALA A 79 -12.82 -0.15 -25.73
C ALA A 79 -12.35 -1.28 -24.80
N ASP A 80 -13.28 -2.09 -24.28
CA ASP A 80 -13.04 -3.02 -23.16
C ASP A 80 -12.33 -2.37 -21.97
N PHE A 81 -12.74 -1.13 -21.67
CA PHE A 81 -12.11 -0.25 -20.69
C PHE A 81 -10.61 -0.07 -20.95
N GLY A 82 -10.13 -0.15 -22.19
CA GLY A 82 -8.72 0.06 -22.55
C GLY A 82 -7.70 -0.88 -21.88
N LEU A 83 -8.12 -1.81 -21.03
CA LEU A 83 -7.24 -2.64 -20.21
C LEU A 83 -6.74 -3.88 -20.96
N ASP A 84 -7.32 -4.20 -22.12
CA ASP A 84 -6.85 -5.29 -23.00
C ASP A 84 -5.68 -4.87 -23.91
N GLY A 85 -5.28 -3.60 -23.86
CA GLY A 85 -4.19 -3.06 -24.69
C GLY A 85 -4.54 -2.88 -26.17
N ALA A 86 -5.79 -3.15 -26.59
CA ALA A 86 -6.24 -3.02 -27.98
C ALA A 86 -6.69 -1.59 -28.37
N SER A 87 -6.88 -0.71 -27.39
CA SER A 87 -7.41 0.65 -27.60
C SER A 87 -6.42 1.73 -27.19
N SER A 88 -6.47 2.89 -27.85
CA SER A 88 -5.73 4.07 -27.43
C SER A 88 -6.23 4.54 -26.07
N LEU A 89 -5.29 4.80 -25.16
CA LEU A 89 -5.56 5.32 -23.82
C LEU A 89 -5.42 6.85 -23.84
N PRO A 90 -6.13 7.58 -22.96
CA PRO A 90 -5.81 8.98 -22.70
C PRO A 90 -4.33 9.13 -22.31
N ALA A 91 -3.70 10.26 -22.68
CA ALA A 91 -2.31 10.49 -22.33
C ALA A 91 -2.11 10.46 -20.80
N VAL A 92 -1.09 9.73 -20.35
CA VAL A 92 -0.74 9.59 -18.93
C VAL A 92 0.66 10.13 -18.68
N ASN A 93 0.82 10.90 -17.61
CA ASN A 93 2.14 11.29 -17.11
C ASN A 93 2.30 10.89 -15.64
N VAL A 94 3.51 10.45 -15.28
CA VAL A 94 3.91 10.28 -13.88
C VAL A 94 5.22 11.04 -13.64
N ASP A 95 5.22 11.92 -12.64
CA ASP A 95 6.41 12.66 -12.20
C ASP A 95 7.20 11.83 -11.18
N ARG A 96 8.45 11.50 -11.53
CA ARG A 96 9.35 10.65 -10.73
C ARG A 96 9.71 11.26 -9.37
N ARG A 97 9.83 12.59 -9.30
CA ARG A 97 10.20 13.31 -8.09
C ARG A 97 9.03 13.39 -7.14
N LEU A 98 7.85 13.77 -7.63
CA LEU A 98 6.62 13.76 -6.84
C LEU A 98 6.25 12.33 -6.41
N ALA A 99 6.43 11.33 -7.26
CA ALA A 99 6.24 9.92 -6.90
C ALA A 99 7.10 9.53 -5.69
N SER A 100 8.37 9.95 -5.68
CA SER A 100 9.28 9.71 -4.55
C SER A 100 8.81 10.41 -3.27
N PHE A 101 8.34 11.66 -3.36
CA PHE A 101 7.79 12.37 -2.20
C PHE A 101 6.53 11.70 -1.64
N TRP A 102 5.62 11.23 -2.51
CA TRP A 102 4.43 10.48 -2.11
C TRP A 102 4.76 9.11 -1.49
N PHE A 103 5.92 8.53 -1.81
CA PHE A 103 6.47 7.34 -1.17
C PHE A 103 7.19 7.62 0.16
N GLN A 104 7.21 8.88 0.60
CA GLN A 104 7.68 9.31 1.91
C GLN A 104 6.51 9.89 2.72
N THR A 105 6.00 11.05 2.32
CA THR A 105 4.81 11.70 2.87
C THR A 105 4.34 12.84 1.97
N SER A 106 3.02 12.94 1.78
CA SER A 106 2.43 14.06 1.04
C SER A 106 2.18 15.30 1.90
N LEU A 107 2.26 15.22 3.24
CA LEU A 107 1.80 16.29 4.15
C LEU A 107 2.83 17.41 4.37
N ARG A 108 2.40 18.67 4.28
CA ARG A 108 3.06 19.85 4.86
C ARG A 108 2.08 20.57 5.77
N ALA A 109 2.12 20.23 7.06
CA ALA A 109 1.26 20.80 8.09
C ALA A 109 1.53 22.30 8.29
N GLN A 110 0.45 23.07 8.53
CA GLN A 110 0.52 24.51 8.75
C GLN A 110 0.02 24.85 10.16
N GLY A 111 0.92 25.27 11.05
CA GLY A 111 0.58 25.62 12.43
C GLY A 111 0.39 24.42 13.37
N TRP A 112 0.74 23.20 12.93
CA TRP A 112 0.72 21.99 13.75
C TRP A 112 1.82 21.02 13.33
N THR A 113 2.11 20.02 14.17
CA THR A 113 3.14 19.00 13.90
C THR A 113 2.52 17.62 14.01
N SER A 114 2.77 16.77 13.01
CA SER A 114 2.34 15.38 13.05
C SER A 114 3.09 14.64 14.17
N PRO A 115 2.39 13.83 14.98
CA PRO A 115 3.04 12.99 15.98
C PRO A 115 4.10 12.08 15.35
N PRO A 116 5.16 11.72 16.09
CA PRO A 116 6.18 10.79 15.60
C PRO A 116 5.55 9.48 15.11
N ILE A 117 6.04 8.98 13.98
CA ILE A 117 5.61 7.69 13.44
C ILE A 117 6.12 6.53 14.30
N TRP A 118 7.24 6.74 15.00
CA TRP A 118 7.94 5.72 15.77
C TRP A 118 7.78 5.93 17.27
N ASP A 119 7.41 4.86 17.98
CA ASP A 119 7.50 4.79 19.44
C ASP A 119 8.98 4.92 19.90
N PRO A 120 9.28 5.51 21.07
CA PRO A 120 10.66 5.75 21.51
C PRO A 120 11.56 4.51 21.59
N ILE A 121 10.99 3.30 21.72
CA ILE A 121 11.76 2.05 21.72
C ILE A 121 11.60 1.26 20.41
N ALA A 122 10.93 1.79 19.39
CA ALA A 122 10.88 1.17 18.07
C ALA A 122 12.22 1.35 17.33
N GLY A 123 12.59 0.39 16.50
CA GLY A 123 13.75 0.49 15.61
C GLY A 123 14.77 -0.63 15.78
N ASP A 124 15.98 -0.38 15.29
CA ASP A 124 17.02 -1.40 15.12
C ASP A 124 17.94 -1.50 16.32
N TYR A 125 18.23 -2.73 16.74
CA TYR A 125 19.08 -3.04 17.89
C TYR A 125 20.07 -4.14 17.52
N ARG A 126 21.28 -4.01 18.04
CA ARG A 126 22.32 -5.03 17.87
C ARG A 126 22.07 -6.18 18.84
N THR A 127 22.05 -7.40 18.33
CA THR A 127 21.96 -8.66 19.09
C THR A 127 23.36 -9.24 19.25
N SER A 128 23.50 -10.38 19.95
CA SER A 128 24.82 -11.04 20.10
C SER A 128 25.37 -11.60 18.78
N ASP A 129 24.51 -11.87 17.81
CA ASP A 129 24.80 -12.51 16.52
C ASP A 129 24.41 -11.69 15.29
N GLY A 130 23.83 -10.49 15.45
CA GLY A 130 23.31 -9.73 14.32
C GLY A 130 22.51 -8.49 14.71
N TRP A 131 21.37 -8.31 14.06
CA TRP A 131 20.47 -7.19 14.29
C TRP A 131 19.02 -7.65 14.34
N ILE A 132 18.21 -6.93 15.10
CA ILE A 132 16.76 -7.10 15.18
C ILE A 132 16.07 -5.74 15.11
N ARG A 133 14.93 -5.67 14.44
CA ARG A 133 14.01 -4.53 14.56
C ARG A 133 12.86 -4.87 15.50
N LEU A 134 12.65 -4.03 16.50
CA LEU A 134 11.46 -4.06 17.35
C LEU A 134 10.43 -3.06 16.80
N HIS A 135 9.19 -3.51 16.60
CA HIS A 135 8.10 -2.66 16.13
C HIS A 135 7.07 -2.43 17.24
N THR A 136 7.24 -1.32 17.98
CA THR A 136 6.51 -1.02 19.22
C THR A 136 5.49 0.12 19.10
N ASN A 137 5.17 0.58 17.89
CA ASN A 137 4.26 1.71 17.67
C ASN A 137 2.83 1.47 18.21
N ALA A 138 2.39 0.22 18.30
CA ALA A 138 1.13 -0.12 18.95
C ALA A 138 1.36 -0.44 20.44
N PRO A 139 0.56 0.10 21.38
CA PRO A 139 0.78 -0.09 22.82
C PRO A 139 0.91 -1.55 23.25
N HIS A 140 0.12 -2.45 22.67
CA HIS A 140 0.18 -3.88 22.98
C HIS A 140 1.44 -4.56 22.42
N HIS A 141 1.97 -4.11 21.26
CA HIS A 141 3.26 -4.60 20.76
C HIS A 141 4.42 -4.13 21.65
N ARG A 142 4.38 -2.87 22.10
CA ARG A 142 5.35 -2.32 23.08
C ARG A 142 5.34 -3.13 24.37
N ALA A 143 4.16 -3.38 24.92
CA ALA A 143 3.99 -4.17 26.14
C ALA A 143 4.56 -5.59 26.00
N ALA A 144 4.30 -6.26 24.89
CA ALA A 144 4.83 -7.60 24.61
C ALA A 144 6.37 -7.60 24.54
N ALA A 145 6.97 -6.66 23.80
CA ALA A 145 8.42 -6.55 23.71
C ALA A 145 9.08 -6.30 25.09
N LEU A 146 8.52 -5.39 25.88
CA LEU A 146 9.03 -5.08 27.21
C LEU A 146 8.87 -6.23 28.21
N LYS A 147 7.78 -7.00 28.10
CA LYS A 147 7.57 -8.19 28.92
C LYS A 147 8.62 -9.27 28.64
N VAL A 148 8.95 -9.50 27.36
CA VAL A 148 10.03 -10.43 26.97
C VAL A 148 11.40 -9.96 27.45
N LEU A 149 11.67 -8.66 27.35
CA LEU A 149 12.96 -8.09 27.74
C LEU A 149 13.10 -7.92 29.26
N GLY A 150 12.01 -7.72 30.00
CA GLY A 150 12.03 -7.50 31.44
C GLY A 150 12.71 -6.18 31.84
N VAL A 151 12.55 -5.14 31.03
CA VAL A 151 13.21 -3.82 31.22
C VAL A 151 12.19 -2.68 31.14
N PRO A 152 12.47 -1.50 31.72
CA PRO A 152 11.65 -0.31 31.52
C PRO A 152 11.65 0.11 30.04
N ALA A 153 10.65 0.93 29.70
CA ALA A 153 10.40 1.39 28.34
C ALA A 153 11.35 2.50 27.88
N GLU A 154 12.65 2.27 28.03
CA GLU A 154 13.74 3.20 27.80
C GLU A 154 14.71 2.62 26.78
N ARG A 155 15.08 3.43 25.77
CA ARG A 155 15.92 3.01 24.64
C ARG A 155 17.22 2.36 25.08
N GLU A 156 17.88 2.91 26.11
CA GLU A 156 19.14 2.37 26.62
C GLU A 156 18.99 1.02 27.33
N ALA A 157 17.96 0.88 28.17
CA ALA A 157 17.68 -0.36 28.87
C ALA A 157 17.33 -1.50 27.90
N VAL A 158 16.51 -1.19 26.88
CA VAL A 158 16.21 -2.10 25.77
C VAL A 158 17.48 -2.45 25.02
N THR A 159 18.32 -1.48 24.66
CA THR A 159 19.58 -1.72 23.92
C THR A 159 20.49 -2.69 24.67
N ARG A 160 20.74 -2.46 25.97
CA ARG A 160 21.59 -3.34 26.79
C ARG A 160 21.03 -4.76 26.86
N LYS A 161 19.71 -4.90 27.00
CA LYS A 161 19.08 -6.22 27.10
C LYS A 161 19.14 -6.96 25.76
N VAL A 162 18.78 -6.30 24.65
CA VAL A 162 18.77 -6.91 23.32
C VAL A 162 20.16 -7.41 22.92
N ALA A 163 21.23 -6.72 23.31
CA ALA A 163 22.60 -7.15 23.02
C ALA A 163 22.99 -8.53 23.59
N SER A 164 22.25 -9.03 24.59
CA SER A 164 22.46 -10.36 25.19
C SER A 164 21.66 -11.49 24.52
N TRP A 165 20.76 -11.16 23.59
CA TRP A 165 19.93 -12.13 22.91
C TRP A 165 20.50 -12.50 21.54
N GLN A 166 20.30 -13.75 21.12
CA GLN A 166 20.36 -14.13 19.70
C GLN A 166 19.13 -13.58 18.95
N ALA A 167 19.31 -13.13 17.71
CA ALA A 167 18.28 -12.41 16.96
C ALA A 167 17.01 -13.24 16.75
N ASP A 168 17.14 -14.47 16.24
CA ASP A 168 15.99 -15.34 15.97
C ASP A 168 15.26 -15.78 17.25
N ALA A 169 16.00 -15.97 18.35
CA ALA A 169 15.43 -16.32 19.64
C ALA A 169 14.56 -15.18 20.20
N LEU A 170 15.06 -13.94 20.12
CA LEU A 170 14.31 -12.78 20.55
C LEU A 170 13.12 -12.49 19.62
N GLU A 171 13.30 -12.60 18.30
CA GLU A 171 12.22 -12.50 17.32
C GLU A 171 11.07 -13.45 17.70
N THR A 172 11.39 -14.73 17.91
CA THR A 172 10.42 -15.77 18.30
C THR A 172 9.73 -15.43 19.61
N ALA A 173 10.49 -15.07 20.65
CA ALA A 173 9.94 -14.75 21.97
C ALA A 173 8.96 -13.56 21.91
N VAL A 174 9.31 -12.48 21.20
CA VAL A 174 8.45 -11.30 21.04
C VAL A 174 7.15 -11.67 20.30
N ILE A 175 7.23 -12.50 19.26
CA ILE A 175 6.04 -12.91 18.49
C ILE A 175 5.11 -13.81 19.30
N VAL A 176 5.67 -14.75 20.07
CA VAL A 176 4.89 -15.65 20.94
C VAL A 176 4.14 -14.84 22.01
N GLU A 177 4.75 -13.78 22.54
CA GLU A 177 4.09 -12.85 23.47
C GLU A 177 3.09 -11.90 22.77
N GLY A 178 2.89 -12.02 21.45
CA GLY A 178 1.94 -11.23 20.68
C GLY A 178 2.47 -9.87 20.20
N GLY A 179 3.78 -9.63 20.34
CA GLY A 179 4.49 -8.48 19.79
C GLY A 179 4.87 -8.64 18.31
N CYS A 180 5.63 -7.66 17.81
CA CYS A 180 6.11 -7.64 16.44
C CYS A 180 7.61 -7.29 16.40
N ALA A 181 8.40 -8.19 15.84
CA ALA A 181 9.83 -7.99 15.62
C ALA A 181 10.29 -8.76 14.38
N ALA A 182 11.46 -8.38 13.86
CA ALA A 182 12.11 -9.11 12.79
C ALA A 182 13.63 -9.15 12.97
N ALA A 183 14.19 -10.35 12.97
CA ALA A 183 15.63 -10.55 12.85
C ALA A 183 16.08 -10.14 11.44
N MET A 184 17.20 -9.40 11.36
CA MET A 184 17.79 -9.04 10.09
C MET A 184 18.45 -10.26 9.46
N ARG A 185 18.15 -10.50 8.19
CA ARG A 185 18.75 -11.58 7.39
C ARG A 185 19.40 -10.95 6.16
N SER A 186 20.40 -11.60 5.58
CA SER A 186 20.83 -11.29 4.22
C SER A 186 19.83 -11.83 3.20
N MET A 187 19.93 -11.41 1.94
CA MET A 187 19.06 -11.96 0.89
C MET A 187 19.27 -13.45 0.68
N THR A 188 20.52 -13.93 0.76
CA THR A 188 20.84 -15.36 0.67
C THR A 188 20.21 -16.15 1.83
N GLN A 189 20.26 -15.60 3.05
CA GLN A 189 19.58 -16.21 4.20
C GLN A 189 18.07 -16.23 4.02
N TRP A 190 17.48 -15.16 3.46
CA TRP A 190 16.05 -15.10 3.18
C TRP A 190 15.61 -16.10 2.11
N ASP A 191 16.34 -16.19 0.98
CA ASP A 191 16.03 -17.14 -0.09
C ASP A 191 16.13 -18.61 0.37
N ALA A 192 16.99 -18.91 1.35
CA ALA A 192 17.10 -20.22 1.98
C ALA A 192 16.11 -20.45 3.14
N HIS A 193 15.49 -19.39 3.67
CA HIS A 193 14.55 -19.49 4.77
C HIS A 193 13.22 -20.11 4.29
N PRO A 194 12.57 -21.02 5.04
CA PRO A 194 11.34 -21.67 4.60
C PRO A 194 10.23 -20.70 4.17
N GLN A 195 10.11 -19.56 4.85
CA GLN A 195 9.16 -18.51 4.43
C GLN A 195 9.58 -17.79 3.14
N GLY A 196 10.88 -17.51 2.95
CA GLY A 196 11.35 -16.84 1.74
C GLY A 196 11.19 -17.74 0.51
N MET A 197 11.43 -19.05 0.66
CA MET A 197 11.12 -20.05 -0.37
C MET A 197 9.63 -20.07 -0.73
N ALA A 198 8.74 -20.05 0.27
CA ALA A 198 7.30 -20.01 0.03
C ALA A 198 6.90 -18.75 -0.76
N VAL A 199 7.35 -17.57 -0.34
CA VAL A 199 7.09 -16.29 -1.02
C VAL A 199 7.65 -16.29 -2.45
N ALA A 200 8.82 -16.90 -2.68
CA ALA A 200 9.43 -16.97 -4.00
C ALA A 200 8.59 -17.77 -4.99
N GLY A 201 7.82 -18.77 -4.52
CA GLY A 201 6.90 -19.56 -5.32
C GLY A 201 5.53 -18.91 -5.56
N GLU A 202 5.23 -17.78 -4.92
CA GLU A 202 3.94 -17.10 -5.08
C GLU A 202 3.91 -16.18 -6.30
N PRO A 203 2.74 -16.02 -6.97
CA PRO A 203 2.54 -14.94 -7.91
C PRO A 203 2.57 -13.58 -7.19
N LEU A 204 2.83 -12.50 -7.93
CA LEU A 204 2.79 -11.15 -7.36
C LEU A 204 1.40 -10.78 -6.81
N LEU A 205 0.35 -11.26 -7.48
CA LEU A 205 -1.04 -11.20 -7.02
C LEU A 205 -1.67 -12.59 -7.15
N HIS A 206 -2.32 -13.06 -6.08
CA HIS A 206 -3.17 -14.25 -6.13
C HIS A 206 -4.55 -13.84 -6.62
N TRP A 207 -5.00 -14.39 -7.75
CA TRP A 207 -6.33 -14.15 -8.30
C TRP A 207 -7.21 -15.39 -8.17
N GLU A 208 -8.45 -15.16 -7.76
CA GLU A 208 -9.53 -16.13 -7.87
C GLU A 208 -10.76 -15.40 -8.40
N THR A 209 -11.29 -15.84 -9.53
CA THR A 209 -12.54 -15.33 -10.10
C THR A 209 -13.66 -16.36 -9.92
N PHE A 210 -14.88 -15.87 -9.88
CA PHE A 210 -16.07 -16.71 -9.75
C PHE A 210 -17.25 -16.06 -10.47
N ASP A 211 -18.14 -16.89 -11.01
CA ASP A 211 -19.38 -16.42 -11.61
C ASP A 211 -20.24 -15.77 -10.52
N ALA A 212 -20.52 -14.49 -10.71
CA ALA A 212 -21.33 -13.72 -9.78
C ALA A 212 -22.83 -13.83 -10.11
N GLY A 213 -23.17 -14.48 -11.23
CA GLY A 213 -24.53 -14.70 -11.71
C GLY A 213 -25.23 -13.43 -12.16
N VAL A 214 -26.49 -13.56 -12.59
CA VAL A 214 -27.33 -12.42 -13.01
C VAL A 214 -27.69 -11.51 -11.83
N GLN A 215 -27.63 -12.04 -10.60
CA GLN A 215 -27.92 -11.30 -9.37
C GLN A 215 -26.79 -10.35 -8.95
N ALA A 216 -25.56 -10.54 -9.45
CA ALA A 216 -24.46 -9.61 -9.25
C ALA A 216 -24.53 -8.38 -10.16
N ARG A 217 -25.74 -7.86 -10.39
CA ARG A 217 -25.89 -6.47 -10.82
C ARG A 217 -25.41 -5.59 -9.67
N GLY A 218 -24.10 -5.41 -9.59
CA GLY A 218 -23.54 -4.17 -9.10
C GLY A 218 -24.32 -3.04 -9.77
N ARG A 219 -24.63 -1.99 -9.01
CA ARG A 219 -25.30 -0.78 -9.52
C ARG A 219 -24.81 -0.50 -10.92
N ASP A 220 -25.71 -0.19 -11.87
CA ASP A 220 -25.41 0.04 -13.30
C ASP A 220 -24.33 1.12 -13.48
N TRP A 221 -23.08 0.75 -13.21
CA TRP A 221 -21.96 1.65 -13.08
C TRP A 221 -21.40 1.87 -14.46
N GLN A 222 -21.39 3.13 -14.86
CA GLN A 222 -20.79 3.57 -16.10
C GLN A 222 -19.66 4.52 -15.76
N PRO A 223 -18.39 4.13 -16.01
CA PRO A 223 -17.26 5.02 -15.76
C PRO A 223 -17.43 6.32 -16.55
N MET A 224 -17.34 7.44 -15.84
CA MET A 224 -17.30 8.76 -16.45
C MET A 224 -15.86 9.18 -16.66
N ARG A 225 -15.52 9.71 -17.84
CA ARG A 225 -14.14 10.10 -18.18
C ARG A 225 -13.49 10.98 -17.11
N GLU A 226 -14.22 11.98 -16.59
CA GLU A 226 -13.67 12.90 -15.59
C GLU A 226 -13.46 12.26 -14.22
N ARG A 227 -14.36 11.35 -13.80
CA ARG A 227 -14.35 10.65 -12.51
C ARG A 227 -14.70 9.17 -12.68
N PRO A 228 -13.75 8.32 -13.12
CA PRO A 228 -14.06 6.96 -13.56
C PRO A 228 -14.65 6.06 -12.47
N LEU A 229 -14.30 6.30 -11.20
CA LEU A 229 -14.78 5.51 -10.07
C LEU A 229 -16.00 6.12 -9.37
N SER A 230 -16.59 7.18 -9.92
CA SER A 230 -17.84 7.72 -9.40
C SER A 230 -18.93 6.64 -9.39
N GLY A 231 -19.64 6.53 -8.26
CA GLY A 231 -20.65 5.49 -8.03
C GLY A 231 -20.12 4.22 -7.35
N ILE A 232 -18.81 3.96 -7.36
CA ILE A 232 -18.21 2.80 -6.69
C ILE A 232 -18.15 3.00 -5.18
N ARG A 233 -18.61 2.01 -4.40
CA ARG A 233 -18.49 1.96 -2.94
C ARG A 233 -17.35 1.05 -2.51
N VAL A 234 -16.42 1.60 -1.75
CA VAL A 234 -15.25 0.88 -1.22
C VAL A 234 -15.35 0.84 0.30
N LEU A 235 -15.47 -0.36 0.84
CA LEU A 235 -15.44 -0.62 2.27
C LEU A 235 -13.99 -0.90 2.68
N ASP A 236 -13.41 -0.01 3.49
CA ASP A 236 -12.01 -0.03 3.88
C ASP A 236 -11.88 -0.54 5.32
N LEU A 237 -11.38 -1.77 5.49
CA LEU A 237 -11.06 -2.39 6.78
C LEU A 237 -9.55 -2.40 7.05
N THR A 238 -8.80 -1.54 6.36
CA THR A 238 -7.34 -1.52 6.38
C THR A 238 -6.79 -0.50 7.37
N ARG A 239 -5.49 -0.61 7.65
CA ARG A 239 -4.75 0.17 8.66
C ARG A 239 -3.35 0.47 8.17
N ILE A 240 -2.69 1.45 8.79
CA ILE A 240 -1.30 1.83 8.54
C ILE A 240 -1.10 2.45 7.16
N LEU A 241 -0.59 1.72 6.15
CA LEU A 241 -0.13 2.31 4.89
C LEU A 241 -0.66 1.60 3.64
N ALA A 242 -0.30 0.34 3.37
CA ALA A 242 -0.60 -0.29 2.08
C ALA A 242 -2.08 -0.27 1.67
N GLY A 243 -2.95 -0.88 2.48
CA GLY A 243 -4.38 -0.86 2.24
C GLY A 243 -4.96 0.55 2.18
N PRO A 244 -4.62 1.45 3.14
CA PRO A 244 -5.08 2.82 3.10
C PRO A 244 -4.60 3.62 1.87
N THR A 245 -3.41 3.33 1.33
CA THR A 245 -2.91 3.90 0.07
C THR A 245 -3.80 3.48 -1.10
N ALA A 246 -4.16 2.20 -1.18
CA ALA A 246 -5.05 1.69 -2.23
C ALA A 246 -6.39 2.42 -2.24
N THR A 247 -7.05 2.49 -1.08
CA THR A 247 -8.39 3.10 -0.98
C THR A 247 -8.34 4.62 -1.10
N ARG A 248 -7.27 5.28 -0.65
CA ARG A 248 -7.04 6.72 -0.91
C ARG A 248 -6.92 6.98 -2.40
N PHE A 249 -6.18 6.14 -3.13
CA PHE A 249 -6.06 6.27 -4.58
C PHE A 249 -7.44 6.15 -5.27
N LEU A 250 -8.23 5.14 -4.90
CA LEU A 250 -9.59 4.96 -5.44
C LEU A 250 -10.50 6.17 -5.15
N ALA A 251 -10.43 6.74 -3.94
CA ALA A 251 -11.17 7.96 -3.60
C ALA A 251 -10.79 9.16 -4.48
N GLY A 252 -9.51 9.31 -4.82
CA GLY A 252 -9.01 10.39 -5.68
C GLY A 252 -9.62 10.39 -7.08
N PHE A 253 -10.12 9.24 -7.53
CA PHE A 253 -10.79 9.07 -8.83
C PHE A 253 -12.31 8.93 -8.74
N GLY A 254 -12.90 9.19 -7.56
CA GLY A 254 -14.34 9.34 -7.36
C GLY A 254 -15.02 8.22 -6.58
N ALA A 255 -14.29 7.20 -6.12
CA ALA A 255 -14.90 6.16 -5.30
C ALA A 255 -15.36 6.71 -3.94
N GLN A 256 -16.53 6.28 -3.48
CA GLN A 256 -17.01 6.52 -2.12
C GLN A 256 -16.34 5.55 -1.16
N VAL A 257 -15.36 6.02 -0.40
CA VAL A 257 -14.62 5.18 0.57
C VAL A 257 -15.16 5.39 1.99
N LEU A 258 -15.61 4.30 2.61
CA LEU A 258 -15.97 4.25 4.02
C LEU A 258 -14.97 3.36 4.76
N ARG A 259 -14.12 3.96 5.59
CA ARG A 259 -13.19 3.26 6.47
C ARG A 259 -13.85 2.93 7.81
N ILE A 260 -13.70 1.70 8.27
CA ILE A 260 -14.21 1.23 9.56
C ILE A 260 -13.05 0.83 10.46
N ASP A 261 -12.96 1.47 11.62
CA ASP A 261 -12.01 1.12 12.68
C ASP A 261 -12.75 0.69 13.96
N PRO A 262 -12.14 -0.15 14.82
CA PRO A 262 -12.74 -0.51 16.09
C PRO A 262 -12.68 0.65 17.09
N PRO A 263 -13.54 0.67 18.12
CA PRO A 263 -13.45 1.67 19.19
C PRO A 263 -12.08 1.64 19.87
N GLY A 264 -11.57 2.82 20.22
CA GLY A 264 -10.30 2.98 20.94
C GLY A 264 -9.03 2.76 20.10
N TRP A 265 -9.16 2.44 18.80
CA TRP A 265 -8.02 2.39 17.89
C TRP A 265 -7.68 3.77 17.33
N ASP A 266 -6.38 4.04 17.20
CA ASP A 266 -5.84 5.22 16.55
C ASP A 266 -4.43 4.96 16.01
N GLU A 267 -4.02 5.72 15.00
CA GLU A 267 -2.69 5.68 14.38
C GLU A 267 -2.23 7.12 14.06
N PRO A 268 -1.95 7.95 15.08
CA PRO A 268 -1.85 9.40 14.91
C PRO A 268 -0.72 9.85 13.96
N GLY A 269 0.35 9.04 13.81
CA GLY A 269 1.45 9.33 12.89
C GLY A 269 1.16 9.00 11.42
N THR A 270 0.11 8.25 11.10
CA THR A 270 -0.23 7.81 9.73
C THR A 270 -1.60 8.30 9.26
N VAL A 271 -2.58 8.42 10.17
CA VAL A 271 -3.96 8.78 9.82
C VAL A 271 -4.04 10.05 8.95
N PRO A 272 -3.39 11.19 9.28
CA PRO A 272 -3.51 12.40 8.47
C PRO A 272 -3.04 12.23 7.01
N GLU A 273 -2.12 11.31 6.76
CA GLU A 273 -1.57 11.02 5.42
C GLU A 273 -2.55 10.17 4.62
N VAL A 274 -3.15 9.16 5.24
CA VAL A 274 -3.81 8.06 4.52
C VAL A 274 -5.33 8.12 4.47
N VAL A 275 -5.99 9.03 5.21
CA VAL A 275 -7.46 9.13 5.24
C VAL A 275 -8.05 10.22 4.33
N LEU A 276 -7.20 10.90 3.56
CA LEU A 276 -7.63 11.85 2.52
C LEU A 276 -8.69 11.21 1.60
N GLY A 277 -9.82 11.89 1.41
CA GLY A 277 -10.94 11.44 0.58
C GLY A 277 -11.85 10.39 1.19
N LYS A 278 -11.67 10.02 2.47
CA LYS A 278 -12.41 8.94 3.11
C LYS A 278 -13.36 9.46 4.18
N ARG A 279 -14.50 8.78 4.34
CA ARG A 279 -15.31 8.86 5.55
C ARG A 279 -14.80 7.81 6.53
N CYS A 280 -14.47 8.20 7.76
CA CYS A 280 -13.94 7.29 8.77
C CYS A 280 -14.94 7.12 9.92
N ALA A 281 -15.49 5.92 10.06
CA ALA A 281 -16.46 5.57 11.10
C ALA A 281 -15.92 4.48 12.03
N ARG A 282 -16.60 4.29 13.18
CA ARG A 282 -16.25 3.24 14.14
C ARG A 282 -17.35 2.20 14.24
N LEU A 283 -16.97 0.94 14.32
CA LEU A 283 -17.85 -0.18 14.63
C LEU A 283 -17.15 -1.17 15.56
N ASP A 284 -17.83 -1.57 16.63
CA ASP A 284 -17.37 -2.69 17.44
C ASP A 284 -17.88 -4.01 16.87
N LEU A 285 -17.03 -4.70 16.12
CA LEU A 285 -17.36 -5.98 15.50
C LEU A 285 -17.37 -7.15 16.48
N LYS A 286 -17.09 -6.92 17.77
CA LYS A 286 -17.27 -7.93 18.84
C LYS A 286 -18.72 -8.03 19.31
N HIS A 287 -19.55 -7.04 19.00
CA HIS A 287 -20.97 -7.02 19.32
C HIS A 287 -21.80 -7.32 18.07
N ASP A 288 -22.95 -7.99 18.26
CA ASP A 288 -23.84 -8.39 17.16
C ASP A 288 -24.32 -7.19 16.35
N ASP A 289 -24.71 -6.09 17.00
CA ASP A 289 -25.15 -4.87 16.32
C ASP A 289 -24.09 -4.31 15.37
N GLY A 290 -22.82 -4.29 15.81
CA GLY A 290 -21.71 -3.83 14.98
C GLY A 290 -21.47 -4.74 13.77
N ARG A 291 -21.64 -6.06 13.95
CA ARG A 291 -21.57 -7.03 12.85
C ARG A 291 -22.73 -6.88 11.88
N THR A 292 -23.96 -6.69 12.38
CA THR A 292 -25.16 -6.46 11.56
C THR A 292 -25.01 -5.23 10.68
N VAL A 293 -24.50 -4.12 11.23
CA VAL A 293 -24.21 -2.91 10.44
C VAL A 293 -23.15 -3.19 9.39
N LEU A 294 -22.07 -3.89 9.73
CA LEU A 294 -21.02 -4.23 8.76
C LEU A 294 -21.53 -5.14 7.63
N GLU A 295 -22.37 -6.13 7.94
CA GLU A 295 -23.01 -6.96 6.92
C GLU A 295 -23.90 -6.14 5.98
N ALA A 296 -24.65 -5.16 6.50
CA ALA A 296 -25.45 -4.25 5.67
C ALA A 296 -24.55 -3.43 4.72
N LEU A 297 -23.44 -2.90 5.24
CA LEU A 297 -22.46 -2.19 4.41
C LEU A 297 -21.87 -3.10 3.33
N LEU A 298 -21.55 -4.36 3.65
CA LEU A 298 -21.00 -5.35 2.71
C LEU A 298 -21.97 -5.70 1.57
N ARG A 299 -23.27 -5.82 1.85
CA ARG A 299 -24.32 -6.07 0.83
C ARG A 299 -24.33 -4.99 -0.26
N GLU A 300 -23.97 -3.77 0.11
CA GLU A 300 -23.99 -2.60 -0.77
C GLU A 300 -22.62 -2.18 -1.32
N ALA A 301 -21.54 -2.82 -0.85
CA ALA A 301 -20.18 -2.50 -1.27
C ALA A 301 -19.89 -3.07 -2.67
N ASP A 302 -19.08 -2.36 -3.45
CA ASP A 302 -18.52 -2.90 -4.69
C ASP A 302 -17.17 -3.58 -4.43
N VAL A 303 -16.36 -2.94 -3.58
CA VAL A 303 -15.03 -3.40 -3.23
C VAL A 303 -14.91 -3.45 -1.71
N LEU A 304 -14.45 -4.57 -1.18
CA LEU A 304 -13.93 -4.69 0.18
C LEU A 304 -12.41 -4.68 0.11
N VAL A 305 -11.76 -3.83 0.90
CA VAL A 305 -10.30 -3.87 1.08
C VAL A 305 -9.98 -4.18 2.53
N HIS A 306 -9.16 -5.20 2.79
CA HIS A 306 -8.75 -5.54 4.16
C HIS A 306 -7.29 -6.00 4.28
N GLY A 307 -6.64 -5.63 5.38
CA GLY A 307 -5.26 -6.03 5.71
C GLY A 307 -5.16 -6.92 6.94
N TYR A 308 -6.26 -7.58 7.32
CA TYR A 308 -6.27 -8.47 8.48
C TYR A 308 -5.56 -9.79 8.16
N ARG A 309 -5.05 -10.43 9.21
CA ARG A 309 -4.56 -11.81 9.12
C ARG A 309 -5.63 -12.72 8.50
N PRO A 310 -5.24 -13.76 7.73
CA PRO A 310 -6.18 -14.57 6.97
C PRO A 310 -7.36 -15.14 7.78
N ASP A 311 -7.15 -15.41 9.07
CA ASP A 311 -8.12 -16.00 9.98
C ASP A 311 -9.03 -14.99 10.71
N ALA A 312 -8.80 -13.69 10.54
CA ALA A 312 -9.44 -12.67 11.36
C ALA A 312 -10.92 -12.45 11.03
N LEU A 313 -11.26 -12.38 9.73
CA LEU A 313 -12.66 -12.24 9.31
C LEU A 313 -13.45 -13.52 9.55
N GLU A 314 -12.81 -14.69 9.43
CA GLU A 314 -13.41 -15.98 9.78
C GLU A 314 -13.86 -16.01 11.25
N ARG A 315 -12.99 -15.56 12.18
CA ARG A 315 -13.36 -15.44 13.61
C ARG A 315 -14.50 -14.45 13.90
N LEU A 316 -14.74 -13.49 13.00
CA LEU A 316 -15.85 -12.54 13.14
C LEU A 316 -17.16 -13.09 12.54
N GLY A 317 -17.14 -14.29 11.94
CA GLY A 317 -18.26 -14.87 11.20
C GLY A 317 -18.42 -14.29 9.79
N LEU A 318 -17.47 -13.47 9.34
CA LEU A 318 -17.48 -12.81 8.04
C LEU A 318 -16.48 -13.46 7.09
N GLY A 319 -16.41 -14.79 7.13
CA GLY A 319 -15.54 -15.59 6.29
C GLY A 319 -15.81 -15.43 4.80
N LYS A 320 -14.92 -15.98 3.97
CA LYS A 320 -15.02 -15.85 2.50
C LYS A 320 -16.38 -16.32 1.96
N ALA A 321 -16.89 -17.45 2.45
CA ALA A 321 -18.19 -17.97 2.06
C ALA A 321 -19.34 -17.03 2.44
N ARG A 322 -19.33 -16.50 3.67
CA ARG A 322 -20.35 -15.55 4.15
C ARG A 322 -20.34 -14.24 3.36
N ARG A 323 -19.16 -13.69 3.07
CA ARG A 323 -19.06 -12.47 2.26
C ARG A 323 -19.62 -12.66 0.85
N ARG A 324 -19.38 -13.82 0.23
CA ARG A 324 -19.96 -14.18 -1.08
C ARG A 324 -21.47 -14.36 -1.02
N GLU A 325 -21.99 -14.96 0.04
CA GLU A 325 -23.44 -15.10 0.25
C GLU A 325 -24.11 -13.72 0.40
N LEU A 326 -23.49 -12.81 1.17
CA LEU A 326 -23.98 -11.45 1.37
C LEU A 326 -23.94 -10.63 0.08
N ASN A 327 -22.90 -10.81 -0.73
CA ASN A 327 -22.70 -10.06 -1.96
C ASN A 327 -21.92 -10.90 -3.00
N PRO A 328 -22.65 -11.58 -3.91
CA PRO A 328 -22.04 -12.42 -4.95
C PRO A 328 -21.14 -11.65 -5.93
N GLY A 329 -21.34 -10.34 -6.08
CA GLY A 329 -20.58 -9.45 -6.94
C GLY A 329 -19.44 -8.70 -6.23
N LEU A 330 -19.14 -9.04 -4.97
CA LEU A 330 -18.13 -8.36 -4.18
C LEU A 330 -16.73 -8.61 -4.76
N ILE A 331 -15.98 -7.53 -4.94
CA ILE A 331 -14.55 -7.59 -5.19
C ILE A 331 -13.84 -7.52 -3.84
N ASP A 332 -13.17 -8.61 -3.49
CA ASP A 332 -12.46 -8.75 -2.21
C ASP A 332 -10.95 -8.61 -2.45
N VAL A 333 -10.37 -7.49 -2.02
CA VAL A 333 -8.95 -7.22 -2.16
C VAL A 333 -8.30 -7.24 -0.77
N SER A 334 -7.27 -8.06 -0.62
CA SER A 334 -6.59 -8.18 0.67
C SER A 334 -5.09 -8.24 0.56
N LEU A 335 -4.43 -7.99 1.69
CA LEU A 335 -2.99 -8.18 1.82
C LEU A 335 -2.63 -8.83 3.16
N ASP A 336 -1.48 -9.49 3.17
CA ASP A 336 -0.74 -9.82 4.38
C ASP A 336 0.72 -9.35 4.28
N ALA A 337 1.50 -9.58 5.34
CA ALA A 337 2.90 -9.18 5.38
C ALA A 337 3.84 -10.19 4.71
N TYR A 338 3.63 -11.50 4.92
CA TYR A 338 4.65 -12.51 4.67
C TYR A 338 4.30 -13.53 3.59
N GLY A 339 3.19 -13.38 2.87
CA GLY A 339 2.74 -14.34 1.86
C GLY A 339 1.66 -15.28 2.39
N TRP A 340 0.92 -15.88 1.47
CA TRP A 340 -0.27 -16.68 1.77
C TRP A 340 0.05 -18.15 2.06
N ASN A 341 1.31 -18.56 1.89
CA ASN A 341 1.82 -19.89 2.13
C ASN A 341 3.05 -19.85 3.06
N GLY A 342 3.43 -21.02 3.58
CA GLY A 342 4.62 -21.19 4.41
C GLY A 342 4.35 -20.91 5.90
N PRO A 343 5.37 -21.12 6.75
CA PRO A 343 5.21 -21.10 8.20
C PRO A 343 4.78 -19.74 8.79
N TRP A 344 4.91 -18.64 8.05
CA TRP A 344 4.57 -17.29 8.51
C TRP A 344 3.31 -16.70 7.85
N GLN A 345 2.48 -17.49 7.16
CA GLN A 345 1.29 -17.01 6.44
C GLN A 345 0.24 -16.24 7.30
N ALA A 346 0.27 -16.41 8.62
CA ALA A 346 -0.59 -15.68 9.56
C ALA A 346 0.20 -14.78 10.54
N ARG A 347 1.51 -14.60 10.29
CA ARG A 347 2.39 -13.80 11.14
C ARG A 347 2.10 -12.32 10.92
N ARG A 348 2.07 -11.56 12.02
CA ARG A 348 1.99 -10.09 11.95
C ARG A 348 3.26 -9.54 11.31
N GLY A 349 3.12 -8.53 10.48
CA GLY A 349 4.26 -7.84 9.90
C GLY A 349 3.91 -6.41 9.50
N PHE A 350 4.96 -5.67 9.23
CA PHE A 350 4.95 -4.29 8.76
C PHE A 350 6.05 -4.19 7.70
N ASP A 351 5.97 -3.24 6.78
CA ASP A 351 7.01 -3.01 5.76
C ASP A 351 8.40 -2.97 6.40
N SER A 352 8.59 -2.14 7.43
CA SER A 352 9.84 -2.05 8.19
C SER A 352 10.38 -3.40 8.71
N LEU A 353 9.53 -4.38 9.03
CA LEU A 353 9.93 -5.72 9.47
C LEU A 353 10.25 -6.65 8.28
N VAL A 354 9.49 -6.52 7.19
CA VAL A 354 9.77 -7.22 5.93
C VAL A 354 11.13 -6.77 5.38
N GLN A 355 11.49 -5.48 5.48
CA GLN A 355 12.80 -4.99 5.09
C GLN A 355 13.97 -5.66 5.84
N MET A 356 13.77 -6.02 7.11
CA MET A 356 14.76 -6.77 7.90
C MET A 356 14.80 -8.24 7.48
N SER A 357 13.62 -8.84 7.33
CA SER A 357 13.48 -10.27 7.03
C SER A 357 13.99 -10.62 5.63
N ALA A 358 13.72 -9.77 4.64
CA ALA A 358 14.00 -10.00 3.22
C ALA A 358 15.38 -9.50 2.75
N GLY A 359 16.27 -9.11 3.68
CA GLY A 359 17.62 -8.66 3.35
C GLY A 359 17.75 -7.31 2.67
N ILE A 360 16.71 -6.48 2.73
CA ILE A 360 16.74 -5.11 2.22
C ILE A 360 17.61 -4.22 3.11
N ALA A 361 17.41 -4.28 4.43
CA ALA A 361 18.18 -3.46 5.37
C ALA A 361 19.66 -3.87 5.44
N ASP A 362 19.92 -5.17 5.29
CA ASP A 362 21.26 -5.76 5.21
C ASP A 362 22.01 -5.33 3.94
N ALA A 363 21.35 -5.35 2.77
CA ALA A 363 21.93 -4.88 1.53
C ALA A 363 22.25 -3.38 1.58
N GLY A 364 21.37 -2.57 2.17
CA GLY A 364 21.65 -1.15 2.40
C GLY A 364 22.84 -0.93 3.33
N MET A 365 22.94 -1.71 4.41
CA MET A 365 24.06 -1.66 5.36
C MET A 365 25.41 -1.89 4.67
N HIS A 366 25.49 -2.95 3.85
CA HIS A 366 26.70 -3.31 3.13
C HIS A 366 27.05 -2.31 2.02
N ALA A 367 26.08 -1.91 1.20
CA ALA A 367 26.30 -0.96 0.11
C ALA A 367 26.79 0.41 0.62
N GLY A 368 26.30 0.85 1.78
CA GLY A 368 26.72 2.10 2.41
C GLY A 368 27.94 1.99 3.33
N GLY A 369 28.44 0.78 3.61
CA GLY A 369 29.56 0.56 4.54
C GLY A 369 29.30 1.07 5.97
N THR A 370 28.04 1.12 6.41
CA THR A 370 27.66 1.90 7.61
C THR A 370 27.81 1.12 8.93
N GLY A 371 27.99 -0.20 8.87
CA GLY A 371 28.05 -1.07 10.06
C GLY A 371 26.75 -1.21 10.84
N ARG A 372 25.63 -0.66 10.34
CA ARG A 372 24.29 -0.74 10.94
C ARG A 372 23.21 -0.92 9.87
N PRO A 373 22.03 -1.48 10.19
CA PRO A 373 20.95 -1.66 9.21
C PRO A 373 20.59 -0.35 8.52
N VAL A 374 20.45 -0.36 7.20
CA VAL A 374 20.00 0.81 6.41
C VAL A 374 18.71 0.44 5.68
N PRO A 375 17.54 0.83 6.20
CA PRO A 375 16.27 0.58 5.53
C PRO A 375 16.12 1.38 4.23
N LEU A 376 15.03 1.13 3.51
CA LEU A 376 14.62 1.94 2.36
C LEU A 376 14.40 3.41 2.78
N PRO A 377 14.46 4.36 1.82
CA PRO A 377 14.17 5.78 2.08
C PRO A 377 12.77 6.11 2.63
N GLY A 378 11.85 5.13 2.61
CA GLY A 378 10.48 5.20 3.11
C GLY A 378 9.86 3.80 3.22
N GLN A 379 8.54 3.72 3.44
CA GLN A 379 7.79 2.46 3.47
C GLN A 379 7.32 2.09 2.05
N GLY A 380 8.27 1.96 1.12
CA GLY A 380 7.95 1.79 -0.29
C GLY A 380 7.29 0.46 -0.64
N ILE A 381 7.46 -0.58 0.17
CA ILE A 381 6.79 -1.87 -0.03
C ILE A 381 5.30 -1.71 0.27
N ASP A 382 4.95 -1.00 1.35
CA ASP A 382 3.57 -0.67 1.70
C ASP A 382 2.92 0.15 0.58
N TYR A 383 3.53 1.28 0.20
CA TYR A 383 2.95 2.16 -0.83
C TYR A 383 2.77 1.43 -2.17
N ALA A 384 3.79 0.71 -2.66
CA ALA A 384 3.69 -0.01 -3.91
C ALA A 384 2.65 -1.14 -3.87
N THR A 385 2.55 -1.86 -2.75
CA THR A 385 1.49 -2.87 -2.55
C THR A 385 0.12 -2.22 -2.61
N GLY A 386 -0.05 -1.03 -2.01
CA GLY A 386 -1.28 -0.26 -2.08
C GLY A 386 -1.69 0.13 -3.50
N TYR A 387 -0.76 0.66 -4.31
CA TYR A 387 -1.05 0.99 -5.70
C TYR A 387 -1.35 -0.27 -6.54
N LEU A 388 -0.64 -1.37 -6.30
CA LEU A 388 -0.92 -2.65 -6.94
C LEU A 388 -2.32 -3.18 -6.61
N MET A 389 -2.74 -3.09 -5.34
CA MET A 389 -4.09 -3.44 -4.90
C MET A 389 -5.17 -2.54 -5.52
N ALA A 390 -4.91 -1.24 -5.65
CA ALA A 390 -5.83 -0.31 -6.31
C ALA A 390 -6.03 -0.69 -7.79
N ALA A 391 -4.93 -0.99 -8.50
CA ALA A 391 -4.98 -1.46 -9.88
C ALA A 391 -5.75 -2.78 -10.01
N ALA A 392 -5.52 -3.72 -9.08
CA ALA A 392 -6.24 -4.98 -9.04
C ALA A 392 -7.75 -4.80 -8.82
N ALA A 393 -8.16 -3.91 -7.91
CA ALA A 393 -9.57 -3.58 -7.71
C ALA A 393 -10.22 -3.05 -9.00
N ILE A 394 -9.51 -2.20 -9.75
CA ILE A 394 -9.98 -1.64 -11.02
C ILE A 394 -10.12 -2.74 -12.10
N HIS A 395 -9.13 -3.61 -12.24
CA HIS A 395 -9.22 -4.75 -13.17
C HIS A 395 -10.35 -5.72 -12.79
N ALA A 396 -10.57 -5.94 -11.49
CA ALA A 396 -11.69 -6.75 -11.02
C ALA A 396 -13.05 -6.08 -11.31
N LEU A 397 -13.16 -4.74 -11.17
CA LEU A 397 -14.37 -3.99 -11.54
C LEU A 397 -14.68 -4.15 -13.03
N LYS A 398 -13.65 -4.07 -13.89
CA LYS A 398 -13.78 -4.38 -15.30
C LYS A 398 -14.33 -5.80 -15.53
N ARG A 399 -13.69 -6.83 -14.95
CA ARG A 399 -14.12 -8.23 -15.12
C ARG A 399 -15.57 -8.43 -14.69
N ARG A 400 -15.97 -7.78 -13.59
CA ARG A 400 -17.36 -7.79 -13.14
C ARG A 400 -18.31 -7.18 -14.18
N GLN A 401 -17.91 -6.08 -14.80
CA GLN A 401 -18.70 -5.38 -15.80
C GLN A 401 -18.81 -6.14 -17.14
N THR A 402 -17.73 -6.75 -17.60
CA THR A 402 -17.64 -7.35 -18.94
C THR A 402 -17.93 -8.84 -18.95
N GLN A 403 -17.59 -9.54 -17.86
CA GLN A 403 -17.65 -11.00 -17.75
C GLN A 403 -18.61 -11.48 -16.64
N ARG A 404 -19.21 -10.57 -15.86
CA ARG A 404 -20.06 -10.88 -14.69
C ARG A 404 -19.34 -11.73 -13.63
N GLN A 405 -18.03 -11.52 -13.49
CA GLN A 405 -17.21 -12.24 -12.53
C GLN A 405 -16.92 -11.40 -11.29
N GLY A 406 -17.16 -11.96 -10.11
CA GLY A 406 -16.58 -11.48 -8.87
C GLY A 406 -15.11 -11.90 -8.78
N ALA A 407 -14.36 -11.26 -7.88
CA ALA A 407 -12.94 -11.57 -7.72
C ALA A 407 -12.51 -11.50 -6.25
N THR A 408 -11.61 -12.41 -5.88
CA THR A 408 -10.77 -12.28 -4.70
C THR A 408 -9.34 -12.09 -5.18
N VAL A 409 -8.72 -10.98 -4.75
CA VAL A 409 -7.33 -10.66 -5.08
C VAL A 409 -6.52 -10.50 -3.80
N ARG A 410 -5.37 -11.15 -3.75
CA ARG A 410 -4.52 -11.12 -2.56
C ARG A 410 -3.09 -10.76 -2.89
N ALA A 411 -2.58 -9.73 -2.23
CA ALA A 411 -1.19 -9.28 -2.30
C ALA A 411 -0.41 -9.70 -1.04
N SER A 412 0.91 -9.59 -1.07
CA SER A 412 1.73 -9.68 0.16
C SER A 412 2.91 -8.73 0.12
N LEU A 413 3.23 -8.11 1.26
CA LEU A 413 4.37 -7.19 1.34
C LEU A 413 5.67 -7.91 0.99
N ALA A 414 5.89 -9.13 1.47
CA ALA A 414 7.09 -9.91 1.14
C ALA A 414 7.21 -10.20 -0.37
N ARG A 415 6.10 -10.43 -1.08
CA ARG A 415 6.17 -10.64 -2.54
C ARG A 415 6.45 -9.35 -3.30
N THR A 416 5.89 -8.22 -2.86
CA THR A 416 6.24 -6.89 -3.37
C THR A 416 7.69 -6.52 -3.07
N ALA A 417 8.20 -6.91 -1.90
CA ALA A 417 9.62 -6.75 -1.55
C ALA A 417 10.53 -7.53 -2.51
N ARG A 418 10.14 -8.77 -2.86
CA ARG A 418 10.86 -9.58 -3.85
C ARG A 418 10.85 -8.93 -5.25
N LEU A 419 9.77 -8.25 -5.63
CA LEU A 419 9.74 -7.44 -6.85
C LEU A 419 10.78 -6.30 -6.78
N LEU A 420 10.76 -5.49 -5.72
CA LEU A 420 11.73 -4.39 -5.52
C LEU A 420 13.18 -4.86 -5.60
N VAL A 421 13.52 -6.00 -5.01
CA VAL A 421 14.90 -6.49 -4.98
C VAL A 421 15.31 -7.26 -6.25
N ALA A 422 14.44 -7.36 -7.26
CA ALA A 422 14.78 -7.95 -8.56
C ALA A 422 15.81 -7.12 -9.34
N HIS A 423 15.96 -5.84 -8.99
CA HIS A 423 16.91 -4.94 -9.62
C HIS A 423 17.87 -4.29 -8.61
N ARG A 424 18.97 -3.73 -9.12
CA ARG A 424 19.98 -3.02 -8.33
C ARG A 424 20.26 -1.67 -8.96
N THR A 425 20.43 -0.66 -8.13
CA THR A 425 20.91 0.64 -8.59
C THR A 425 22.33 0.45 -9.12
N PRO A 426 22.63 0.89 -10.36
CA PRO A 426 23.96 0.79 -10.91
C PRO A 426 25.01 1.52 -10.06
N PRO A 427 26.29 1.14 -10.11
CA PRO A 427 27.36 1.81 -9.34
C PRO A 427 27.50 3.29 -9.66
N ALA A 428 27.20 3.70 -10.90
CA ALA A 428 27.04 5.11 -11.25
C ALA A 428 25.75 5.62 -10.60
N ALA A 429 25.90 6.30 -9.46
CA ALA A 429 24.76 6.80 -8.71
C ALA A 429 23.90 7.71 -9.61
N PRO A 430 22.57 7.49 -9.65
CA PRO A 430 21.69 8.41 -10.34
C PRO A 430 21.81 9.80 -9.72
N SER A 431 21.60 10.84 -10.52
CA SER A 431 21.54 12.21 -9.99
C SER A 431 20.57 12.25 -8.80
N PRO A 432 20.92 12.93 -7.70
CA PRO A 432 20.01 13.02 -6.56
C PRO A 432 18.73 13.76 -6.96
N LEU A 433 17.63 13.48 -6.25
CA LEU A 433 16.43 14.29 -6.39
C LEU A 433 16.74 15.75 -6.06
N ALA A 434 16.21 16.65 -6.89
CA ALA A 434 16.19 18.07 -6.56
C ALA A 434 15.37 18.29 -5.28
N PRO A 435 15.78 19.23 -4.40
CA PRO A 435 14.97 19.61 -3.24
C PRO A 435 13.54 19.98 -3.61
N GLU A 436 12.62 19.79 -2.67
CA GLU A 436 11.25 20.28 -2.81
C GLU A 436 11.23 21.81 -2.92
N THR A 437 10.33 22.32 -3.75
CA THR A 437 10.07 23.74 -3.97
C THR A 437 8.59 24.06 -3.76
N ALA A 438 8.24 25.33 -3.66
CA ALA A 438 6.84 25.74 -3.53
C ALA A 438 5.95 25.32 -4.72
N HIS A 439 6.53 25.07 -5.91
CA HIS A 439 5.80 24.60 -7.09
C HIS A 439 5.40 23.12 -7.01
N ASP A 440 5.99 22.38 -6.08
CA ASP A 440 5.69 20.97 -5.85
C ASP A 440 4.50 20.77 -4.92
N LEU A 441 3.95 21.85 -4.37
CA LEU A 441 2.82 21.82 -3.47
C LEU A 441 1.53 22.11 -4.23
N SER A 442 0.49 21.37 -3.87
CA SER A 442 -0.88 21.68 -4.28
C SER A 442 -1.24 23.10 -3.88
N ALA A 443 -1.89 23.83 -4.79
CA ALA A 443 -2.41 25.16 -4.52
C ALA A 443 -3.53 25.14 -3.47
N ARG A 444 -4.25 24.01 -3.35
CA ARG A 444 -5.33 23.81 -2.38
C ARG A 444 -4.75 23.64 -0.98
N ILE A 445 -5.25 24.44 -0.05
CA ILE A 445 -5.10 24.18 1.38
C ILE A 445 -6.24 23.25 1.78
N GLU A 446 -5.90 22.16 2.45
CA GLU A 446 -6.84 21.18 2.97
C GLU A 446 -7.07 21.42 4.45
N ASP A 447 -8.32 21.65 4.83
CA ASP A 447 -8.73 21.79 6.23
C ASP A 447 -8.97 20.40 6.84
N THR A 448 -7.98 19.92 7.59
CA THR A 448 -8.03 18.60 8.25
C THR A 448 -8.52 18.70 9.68
N SER A 449 -8.81 17.56 10.33
CA SER A 449 -9.12 17.55 11.77
C SER A 449 -7.99 18.05 12.69
N TRP A 450 -6.75 18.14 12.19
CA TRP A 450 -5.59 18.58 12.97
C TRP A 450 -5.18 20.03 12.65
N GLY A 451 -5.76 20.63 11.61
CA GLY A 451 -5.41 21.96 11.11
C GLY A 451 -5.14 21.97 9.59
N PRO A 452 -4.84 23.13 9.02
CA PRO A 452 -4.60 23.27 7.60
C PRO A 452 -3.34 22.52 7.15
N VAL A 453 -3.39 21.97 5.94
CA VAL A 453 -2.29 21.25 5.30
C VAL A 453 -2.16 21.69 3.84
N ARG A 454 -0.93 21.86 3.37
CA ARG A 454 -0.64 21.78 1.94
C ARG A 454 -0.05 20.43 1.62
N ARG A 455 -0.57 19.77 0.57
CA ARG A 455 0.01 18.51 0.11
C ARG A 455 1.02 18.73 -0.98
N VAL A 456 1.97 17.81 -1.11
CA VAL A 456 2.70 17.61 -2.36
C VAL A 456 1.68 17.38 -3.49
N ALA A 457 1.89 18.03 -4.63
CA ALA A 457 1.06 17.88 -5.82
C ALA A 457 0.97 16.41 -6.24
N THR A 458 -0.12 16.04 -6.91
CA THR A 458 -0.34 14.66 -7.34
C THR A 458 0.78 14.21 -8.28
N PRO A 459 1.35 13.01 -8.10
CA PRO A 459 2.49 12.55 -8.88
C PRO A 459 2.10 12.06 -10.28
N MET A 460 0.82 12.18 -10.66
CA MET A 460 0.28 11.61 -11.88
C MET A 460 -0.77 12.54 -12.50
N SER A 461 -0.94 12.43 -13.81
CA SER A 461 -2.03 13.05 -14.56
C SER A 461 -2.55 12.11 -15.65
N ILE A 462 -3.85 12.24 -15.96
CA ILE A 462 -4.54 11.50 -17.02
C ILE A 462 -5.37 12.51 -17.81
N GLU A 463 -5.24 12.51 -19.14
CA GLU A 463 -5.94 13.47 -19.99
C GLU A 463 -7.48 13.36 -19.88
N GLY A 464 -8.09 14.43 -19.37
CA GLY A 464 -9.54 14.53 -19.20
C GLY A 464 -10.09 13.80 -17.97
N THR A 465 -9.21 13.32 -17.07
CA THR A 465 -9.60 12.72 -15.79
C THR A 465 -9.01 13.52 -14.63
N SER A 466 -9.85 13.90 -13.68
CA SER A 466 -9.45 14.70 -12.53
C SER A 466 -8.94 13.81 -11.39
N VAL A 467 -7.73 14.10 -10.88
CA VAL A 467 -7.24 13.54 -9.62
C VAL A 467 -7.59 14.50 -8.49
N ASP A 468 -8.69 14.24 -7.78
CA ASP A 468 -9.16 15.12 -6.72
C ASP A 468 -9.87 14.34 -5.60
N TRP A 469 -9.61 14.73 -4.36
CA TRP A 469 -10.28 14.15 -3.20
C TRP A 469 -11.39 15.08 -2.72
N ALA A 470 -12.63 14.59 -2.82
CA ALA A 470 -13.82 15.35 -2.45
C ALA A 470 -13.88 15.66 -0.95
N LEU A 471 -13.26 14.82 -0.11
CA LEU A 471 -13.23 14.97 1.34
C LEU A 471 -11.80 15.24 1.84
N PRO A 472 -11.61 16.15 2.81
CA PRO A 472 -10.33 16.30 3.49
C PRO A 472 -10.04 15.08 4.38
N ALA A 473 -8.82 14.97 4.88
CA ALA A 473 -8.45 14.01 5.91
C ALA A 473 -9.11 14.39 7.25
N LEU A 474 -10.06 13.57 7.69
CA LEU A 474 -10.76 13.74 8.96
C LEU A 474 -10.39 12.62 9.94
N ALA A 475 -10.38 12.94 11.23
CA ALA A 475 -10.05 12.00 12.30
C ALA A 475 -10.97 10.77 12.32
N LEU A 476 -10.46 9.66 12.83
CA LEU A 476 -11.18 8.39 12.87
C LEU A 476 -12.42 8.47 13.77
N GLY A 477 -13.59 8.11 13.23
CA GLY A 477 -14.87 8.13 13.96
C GLY A 477 -15.67 9.42 13.82
N THR A 478 -15.25 10.34 12.94
CA THR A 478 -16.01 11.56 12.63
C THR A 478 -17.22 11.30 11.73
N ALA A 479 -17.28 10.16 11.05
CA ALA A 479 -18.41 9.76 10.21
C ALA A 479 -19.28 8.68 10.86
N THR A 480 -20.53 8.61 10.40
CA THR A 480 -21.45 7.50 10.70
C THR A 480 -21.18 6.30 9.79
N PRO A 481 -21.33 5.04 10.29
CA PRO A 481 -21.08 3.81 9.53
C PRO A 481 -22.24 3.49 8.58
N ARG A 482 -22.48 4.37 7.61
CA ARG A 482 -23.49 4.25 6.55
C ARG A 482 -22.95 4.84 5.25
N TRP A 483 -23.33 4.29 4.11
CA TRP A 483 -23.10 4.94 2.82
C TRP A 483 -23.77 6.32 2.78
N ALA A 484 -23.17 7.27 2.06
CA ALA A 484 -23.78 8.59 1.85
C ALA A 484 -24.78 8.54 0.70
#